data_AF-A0A2D7BQL8-F1
#
_entry.id   AF-A0A2D7BQL8-F1
#
_cell.length_a   1.000
_cell.length_b   1.000
_cell.length_c   1.000
_cell.angle_alpha   90.00
_cell.angle_beta   90.00
_cell.angle_gamma   90.00
#
_symmetry.space_group_name_H-M   'P 1'
#
loop_
_entity.id
_entity.type
_entity.pdbx_description
1 polymer ?
#
loop_
_entity_poly.entity_id
_entity_poly.type
_entity_poly.pdbx_seq_one_letter_code
_entity_poly.pdbx_strand_id
1 'polypeptide(L)'
;MLGKKTFSEKSPMEADTDVINIEEENIFSDNVMDYSQKQILSLDKNFDFKHFIEGAKGAFQTIVLAYKTGKIEEVKSLLSKEVYDNFKKVTNTEKINKKEEVKDNITSIEAAILNIEVIQSIAKIKVEFLSYLEGINRNSKGKDENIRDVWTFQKDMKNNSPNWTLIEVSAE
;
A
#
# COMPACT_ATOMS: atom_id res chain seq x y z
N MET A 1 16.98 59.01 -50.45
CA MET A 1 18.40 58.94 -50.04
C MET A 1 18.69 57.48 -49.66
N LEU A 2 19.49 56.76 -50.48
CA LEU A 2 20.77 56.13 -50.09
C LEU A 2 20.61 55.02 -49.02
N GLY A 3 20.91 53.73 -49.23
CA GLY A 3 21.61 53.00 -50.28
C GLY A 3 21.66 51.49 -49.94
N LYS A 4 22.00 50.66 -50.93
CA LYS A 4 22.24 49.21 -50.79
C LYS A 4 23.55 48.95 -50.03
N LYS A 5 23.61 47.89 -49.21
CA LYS A 5 24.64 46.83 -49.27
C LYS A 5 24.37 45.70 -48.25
N THR A 6 24.49 44.49 -48.79
CA THR A 6 24.59 43.14 -48.22
C THR A 6 25.87 42.92 -47.40
N PHE A 7 25.87 42.06 -46.37
CA PHE A 7 26.58 40.76 -46.33
C PHE A 7 26.52 40.05 -44.95
N SER A 8 26.61 38.72 -45.01
CA SER A 8 26.97 37.72 -43.99
C SER A 8 25.89 37.22 -43.03
N GLU A 9 25.23 36.14 -43.46
CA GLU A 9 24.81 35.06 -42.58
C GLU A 9 26.00 34.59 -41.72
N LYS A 10 25.76 34.40 -40.42
CA LYS A 10 26.46 33.40 -39.62
C LYS A 10 25.38 32.47 -39.10
N SER A 11 25.41 31.22 -39.56
CA SER A 11 24.66 30.13 -38.92
C SER A 11 25.00 30.10 -37.43
N PRO A 12 24.00 29.91 -36.55
CA PRO A 12 24.27 29.53 -35.18
C PRO A 12 24.98 28.17 -35.18
N MET A 13 26.12 28.15 -34.49
CA MET A 13 26.90 26.99 -34.12
C MET A 13 25.97 25.89 -33.57
N GLU A 14 25.96 24.72 -34.21
CA GLU A 14 25.31 23.52 -33.70
C GLU A 14 25.92 23.22 -32.33
N ALA A 15 25.12 23.40 -31.28
CA ALA A 15 25.45 22.86 -29.97
C ALA A 15 25.24 21.35 -30.08
N ASP A 16 26.36 20.63 -30.14
CA ASP A 16 26.44 19.18 -29.96
C ASP A 16 25.92 18.88 -28.55
N THR A 17 24.60 18.77 -28.46
CA THR A 17 23.91 18.32 -27.27
C THR A 17 23.76 16.84 -27.51
N ASP A 18 24.72 16.06 -27.01
CA ASP A 18 24.52 14.65 -26.75
C ASP A 18 23.19 14.54 -26.01
N VAL A 19 22.15 14.16 -26.75
CA VAL A 19 20.85 13.84 -26.19
C VAL A 19 21.10 12.56 -25.41
N ILE A 20 21.37 12.71 -24.12
CA ILE A 20 21.37 11.58 -23.20
C ILE A 20 19.95 11.02 -23.30
N ASN A 21 19.81 9.93 -24.05
CA ASN A 21 18.62 9.10 -24.03
C ASN A 21 18.61 8.45 -22.64
N ILE A 22 18.06 9.18 -21.66
CA ILE A 22 17.70 8.61 -20.37
C ILE A 22 16.50 7.73 -20.67
N GLU A 23 16.76 6.50 -21.09
CA GLU A 23 15.84 5.42 -20.82
C GLU A 23 15.62 5.49 -19.31
N GLU A 24 14.36 5.71 -18.88
CA GLU A 24 13.97 5.73 -17.47
C GLU A 24 14.17 4.33 -16.88
N GLU A 25 15.44 3.95 -16.69
CA GLU A 25 15.78 2.83 -15.85
C GLU A 25 15.29 3.20 -14.45
N ASN A 26 14.43 2.34 -13.89
CA ASN A 26 14.00 2.43 -12.51
C ASN A 26 15.17 2.01 -11.61
N ILE A 27 16.18 2.89 -11.50
CA ILE A 27 17.49 2.62 -10.85
C ILE A 27 17.32 2.29 -9.35
N PHE A 28 16.17 2.62 -8.76
CA PHE A 28 15.96 2.59 -7.32
C PHE A 28 15.00 1.51 -6.81
N SER A 29 13.99 1.02 -7.55
CA SER A 29 12.96 0.17 -6.90
C SER A 29 13.49 -1.17 -6.40
N ASP A 30 14.22 -1.90 -7.24
CA ASP A 30 14.60 -3.28 -6.93
C ASP A 30 15.78 -3.32 -5.95
N ASN A 31 16.74 -2.41 -6.13
CA ASN A 31 17.90 -2.26 -5.25
C ASN A 31 17.52 -1.74 -3.86
N VAL A 32 16.52 -0.86 -3.74
CA VAL A 32 16.05 -0.33 -2.45
C VAL A 32 15.28 -1.40 -1.69
N MET A 33 14.43 -2.19 -2.36
CA MET A 33 13.69 -3.27 -1.72
C MET A 33 14.64 -4.35 -1.16
N ASP A 34 15.67 -4.77 -1.91
CA ASP A 34 16.68 -5.72 -1.44
C ASP A 34 17.42 -5.19 -0.19
N TYR A 35 17.79 -3.92 -0.18
CA TYR A 35 18.43 -3.30 0.98
C TYR A 35 17.51 -3.30 2.22
N SER A 36 16.25 -2.88 2.07
CA SER A 36 15.31 -2.85 3.20
C SER A 36 14.96 -4.26 3.70
N GLN A 37 14.88 -5.26 2.81
CA GLN A 37 14.73 -6.66 3.22
C GLN A 37 15.93 -7.13 4.04
N LYS A 38 17.16 -6.80 3.63
CA LYS A 38 18.37 -7.10 4.39
C LYS A 38 18.37 -6.43 5.77
N GLN A 39 17.83 -5.22 5.90
CA GLN A 39 17.69 -4.57 7.20
C GLN A 39 16.77 -5.35 8.13
N ILE A 40 15.61 -5.82 7.66
CA ILE A 40 14.72 -6.68 8.45
C ILE A 40 15.45 -7.95 8.89
N LEU A 41 16.12 -8.64 7.96
CA LEU A 41 16.87 -9.87 8.24
C LEU A 41 18.05 -9.67 9.19
N SER A 42 18.61 -8.45 9.26
CA SER A 42 19.66 -8.11 10.22
C SER A 42 19.13 -8.00 11.66
N LEU A 43 17.86 -7.59 11.81
CA LEU A 43 17.17 -7.47 13.10
C LEU A 43 16.57 -8.82 13.54
N ASP A 44 16.02 -9.58 12.59
CA ASP A 44 15.45 -10.90 12.82
C ASP A 44 15.84 -11.85 11.67
N LYS A 45 16.83 -12.70 11.94
CA LYS A 45 17.35 -13.68 10.96
C LYS A 45 16.33 -14.76 10.58
N ASN A 46 15.29 -14.94 11.40
CA ASN A 46 14.24 -15.93 11.16
C ASN A 46 13.00 -15.30 10.51
N PHE A 47 13.07 -14.01 10.15
CA PHE A 47 11.94 -13.33 9.52
C PHE A 47 11.62 -13.95 8.16
N ASP A 48 10.35 -14.32 7.98
CA ASP A 48 9.83 -14.88 6.74
C ASP A 48 8.80 -13.91 6.15
N PHE A 49 9.15 -13.29 5.01
CA PHE A 49 8.28 -12.35 4.29
C PHE A 49 6.99 -13.00 3.78
N LYS A 50 7.04 -14.28 3.40
CA LYS A 50 5.86 -15.01 2.96
C LYS A 50 4.92 -15.24 4.15
N HIS A 51 5.47 -15.65 5.29
CA HIS A 51 4.68 -15.80 6.51
C HIS A 51 4.07 -14.47 6.97
N PHE A 52 4.84 -13.38 6.89
CA PHE A 52 4.34 -12.03 7.15
C PHE A 52 3.14 -11.68 6.26
N ILE A 53 3.24 -11.89 4.93
CA ILE A 53 2.15 -11.60 4.00
C ILE A 53 0.89 -12.42 4.29
N GLU A 54 1.03 -13.71 4.62
CA GLU A 54 -0.13 -14.52 5.01
C GLU A 54 -0.77 -14.03 6.32
N GLY A 55 0.03 -13.61 7.29
CA GLY A 55 -0.46 -12.95 8.50
C GLY A 55 -1.17 -11.63 8.20
N ALA A 56 -0.64 -10.83 7.28
CA ALA A 56 -1.21 -9.55 6.87
C ALA A 56 -2.58 -9.74 6.18
N LYS A 57 -2.73 -10.74 5.31
CA LYS A 57 -4.02 -11.13 4.71
C LYS A 57 -5.04 -11.57 5.76
N GLY A 58 -4.63 -12.37 6.74
CA GLY A 58 -5.52 -12.80 7.84
C GLY A 58 -5.96 -11.63 8.72
N ALA A 59 -5.04 -10.70 9.01
CA ALA A 59 -5.37 -9.46 9.72
C ALA A 59 -6.35 -8.60 8.90
N PHE A 60 -6.14 -8.46 7.59
CA PHE A 60 -7.04 -7.75 6.68
C PHE A 60 -8.47 -8.30 6.75
N GLN A 61 -8.63 -9.61 6.55
CA GLN A 61 -9.95 -10.27 6.64
C GLN A 61 -10.64 -10.00 7.98
N THR A 62 -9.90 -10.18 9.08
CA THR A 62 -10.44 -10.06 10.44
C THR A 62 -10.86 -8.62 10.74
N ILE A 63 -10.04 -7.64 10.37
CA ILE A 63 -10.30 -6.22 10.62
C ILE A 63 -11.44 -5.71 9.74
N VAL A 64 -11.47 -6.06 8.45
CA VAL A 64 -12.57 -5.70 7.54
C VAL A 64 -13.89 -6.29 8.03
N LEU A 65 -13.91 -7.56 8.46
CA LEU A 65 -15.11 -8.18 9.02
C LEU A 65 -15.57 -7.47 10.29
N ALA A 66 -14.65 -7.18 11.22
CA ALA A 66 -14.96 -6.45 12.44
C ALA A 66 -15.51 -5.04 12.15
N TYR A 67 -14.94 -4.34 11.15
CA TYR A 67 -15.43 -3.04 10.70
C TYR A 67 -16.86 -3.15 10.12
N LYS A 68 -17.08 -4.05 9.14
CA LYS A 68 -18.40 -4.27 8.49
C LYS A 68 -19.49 -4.69 9.48
N THR A 69 -19.12 -5.38 10.56
CA THR A 69 -20.09 -5.86 11.57
C THR A 69 -20.22 -4.93 12.79
N GLY A 70 -19.50 -3.81 12.82
CA GLY A 70 -19.50 -2.86 13.94
C GLY A 70 -18.87 -3.42 15.22
N LYS A 71 -17.98 -4.39 15.10
CA LYS A 71 -17.30 -5.12 16.19
C LYS A 71 -15.83 -4.74 16.32
N ILE A 72 -15.46 -3.48 16.04
CA ILE A 72 -14.05 -3.05 15.99
C ILE A 72 -13.30 -3.23 17.32
N GLU A 73 -14.02 -3.30 18.44
CA GLU A 73 -13.45 -3.62 19.75
C GLU A 73 -12.75 -4.99 19.78
N GLU A 74 -13.21 -5.97 18.99
CA GLU A 74 -12.67 -7.34 18.93
C GLU A 74 -11.25 -7.37 18.33
N VAL A 75 -10.88 -6.37 17.52
CA VAL A 75 -9.58 -6.28 16.84
C VAL A 75 -8.68 -5.16 17.38
N LYS A 76 -9.04 -4.54 18.50
CA LYS A 76 -8.33 -3.39 19.06
C LYS A 76 -6.83 -3.63 19.26
N SER A 77 -6.42 -4.86 19.61
CA SER A 77 -5.01 -5.22 19.81
C SER A 77 -4.18 -5.24 18.53
N LEU A 78 -4.82 -5.28 17.35
CA LEU A 78 -4.16 -5.26 16.04
C LEU A 78 -3.99 -3.84 15.51
N LEU A 79 -4.62 -2.85 16.14
CA LEU A 79 -4.72 -1.50 15.62
C LEU A 79 -3.89 -0.55 16.48
N SER A 80 -3.27 0.43 15.84
CA SER A 80 -2.80 1.61 16.54
C SER A 80 -3.99 2.35 17.15
N LYS A 81 -3.73 3.16 18.18
CA LYS A 81 -4.76 4.00 18.79
C LYS A 81 -5.45 4.90 17.77
N GLU A 82 -4.68 5.48 16.86
CA GLU A 82 -5.19 6.39 15.82
C GLU A 82 -6.11 5.68 14.84
N VAL A 83 -5.68 4.54 14.28
CA VAL A 83 -6.52 3.75 13.36
C VAL A 83 -7.80 3.26 14.04
N TYR A 84 -7.69 2.75 15.27
CA TYR A 84 -8.85 2.32 16.05
C TYR A 84 -9.84 3.46 16.30
N ASP A 85 -9.36 4.64 16.74
CA ASP A 85 -10.22 5.79 17.02
C ASP A 85 -10.94 6.27 15.75
N ASN A 86 -10.24 6.26 14.61
CA ASN A 86 -10.82 6.59 13.30
C ASN A 86 -11.92 5.61 12.90
N PHE A 87 -11.65 4.30 12.96
CA PHE A 87 -12.67 3.28 12.65
C PHE A 87 -13.87 3.36 13.59
N LYS A 88 -13.64 3.57 14.89
CA LYS A 88 -14.70 3.72 15.88
C LYS A 88 -15.56 4.96 15.63
N LYS A 89 -14.95 6.07 15.18
CA LYS A 89 -15.69 7.27 14.81
C LYS A 89 -16.61 7.01 13.63
N VAL A 90 -16.10 6.41 12.55
CA VAL A 90 -16.88 6.14 11.34
C VAL A 90 -18.01 5.15 11.62
N THR A 91 -17.73 4.05 12.32
CA THR A 91 -18.76 3.04 12.68
C THR A 91 -19.86 3.56 13.61
N ASN A 92 -19.62 4.64 14.36
CA ASN A 92 -20.66 5.30 15.17
C ASN A 92 -21.50 6.30 14.38
N THR A 93 -20.93 6.93 13.34
CA THR A 93 -21.63 7.91 12.50
C THR A 93 -22.40 7.26 11.36
N GLU A 94 -21.82 6.21 10.78
CA GLU A 94 -22.50 5.34 9.83
C GLU A 94 -23.40 4.44 10.66
N LYS A 95 -24.72 4.63 10.58
CA LYS A 95 -25.65 3.57 10.99
C LYS A 95 -25.43 2.43 10.00
N ILE A 96 -24.42 1.60 10.25
CA ILE A 96 -24.17 0.38 9.50
C ILE A 96 -25.49 -0.37 9.60
N ASN A 97 -26.25 -0.34 8.50
CA ASN A 97 -27.56 -0.92 8.44
C ASN A 97 -27.35 -2.42 8.57
N LYS A 98 -27.39 -2.93 9.81
CA LYS A 98 -27.25 -4.35 10.18
C LYS A 98 -28.22 -5.29 9.45
N LYS A 99 -29.08 -4.76 8.58
CA LYS A 99 -30.17 -5.43 7.87
C LYS A 99 -29.93 -5.58 6.37
N GLU A 100 -29.04 -4.81 5.76
CA GLU A 100 -28.59 -5.09 4.39
C GLU A 100 -27.33 -5.95 4.48
N GLU A 101 -27.61 -7.25 4.59
CA GLU A 101 -26.76 -8.37 4.20
C GLU A 101 -25.26 -8.05 4.08
N VAL A 102 -24.52 -8.24 5.18
CA VAL A 102 -23.06 -8.48 5.14
C VAL A 102 -22.85 -9.79 4.39
N LYS A 103 -23.01 -9.76 3.06
CA LYS A 103 -22.76 -10.86 2.13
C LYS A 103 -21.67 -10.52 1.12
N ASP A 104 -20.95 -9.43 1.35
CA ASP A 104 -19.66 -9.19 0.68
C ASP A 104 -18.59 -10.02 1.38
N ASN A 105 -18.66 -11.34 1.17
CA ASN A 105 -17.60 -12.24 1.56
C ASN A 105 -16.43 -12.03 0.60
N ILE A 106 -15.27 -11.72 1.17
CA ILE A 106 -14.02 -11.69 0.41
C ILE A 106 -13.75 -13.12 -0.06
N THR A 107 -13.73 -13.35 -1.38
CA THR A 107 -13.52 -14.68 -1.97
C THR A 107 -12.04 -15.01 -2.07
N SER A 108 -11.22 -14.03 -2.43
CA SER A 108 -9.77 -14.14 -2.47
C SER A 108 -9.10 -12.80 -2.14
N ILE A 109 -7.85 -12.89 -1.68
CA ILE A 109 -7.00 -11.75 -1.38
C ILE A 109 -5.62 -12.01 -1.98
N GLU A 110 -5.21 -11.11 -2.85
CA GLU A 110 -3.81 -10.97 -3.25
C GLU A 110 -3.17 -9.86 -2.41
N ALA A 111 -1.87 -9.98 -2.14
CA ALA A 111 -1.15 -8.99 -1.37
C ALA A 111 0.30 -8.87 -1.84
N ALA A 112 0.81 -7.64 -1.87
CA ALA A 112 2.17 -7.34 -2.29
C ALA A 112 2.81 -6.30 -1.35
N ILE A 113 4.08 -6.47 -1.02
CA ILE A 113 4.84 -5.47 -0.27
C ILE A 113 5.18 -4.32 -1.22
N LEU A 114 4.71 -3.11 -0.90
CA LEU A 114 5.03 -1.90 -1.65
C LEU A 114 6.31 -1.23 -1.13
N ASN A 115 6.51 -1.24 0.19
CA ASN A 115 7.65 -0.58 0.81
C ASN A 115 8.01 -1.21 2.16
N ILE A 116 9.29 -1.15 2.50
CA ILE A 116 9.81 -1.50 3.82
C ILE A 116 10.67 -0.33 4.31
N GLU A 117 10.37 0.15 5.50
CA GLU A 117 11.13 1.20 6.19
C GLU A 117 11.61 0.66 7.54
N VAL A 118 12.90 0.80 7.83
CA VAL A 118 13.47 0.41 9.12
C VAL A 118 14.20 1.61 9.73
N ILE A 119 13.71 2.07 10.89
CA ILE A 119 14.36 3.11 11.68
C ILE A 119 14.71 2.52 13.05
N GLN A 120 16.01 2.38 13.31
CA GLN A 120 16.53 1.70 14.51
C GLN A 120 15.99 0.27 14.60
N SER A 121 15.10 -0.04 15.55
CA SER A 121 14.42 -1.34 15.66
C SER A 121 12.98 -1.32 15.20
N ILE A 122 12.45 -0.17 14.77
CA ILE A 122 11.08 -0.06 14.30
C ILE A 122 11.05 -0.39 12.81
N ALA A 123 10.38 -1.48 12.47
CA ALA A 123 10.10 -1.86 11.10
C ALA A 123 8.67 -1.44 10.73
N LYS A 124 8.51 -0.85 9.54
CA LYS A 124 7.22 -0.61 8.91
C LYS A 124 7.20 -1.29 7.55
N ILE A 125 6.11 -2.01 7.27
CA ILE A 125 5.90 -2.68 6.00
C ILE A 125 4.56 -2.22 5.43
N LYS A 126 4.63 -1.58 4.26
CA LYS A 126 3.46 -1.13 3.49
C LYS A 126 3.06 -2.23 2.53
N VAL A 127 1.79 -2.62 2.55
CA VAL A 127 1.23 -3.74 1.80
C VAL A 127 0.04 -3.24 0.99
N GLU A 128 0.03 -3.54 -0.30
CA GLU A 128 -1.16 -3.44 -1.15
C GLU A 128 -1.96 -4.74 -1.03
N PHE A 129 -3.27 -4.63 -0.86
CA PHE A 129 -4.23 -5.71 -0.92
C PHE A 129 -5.14 -5.52 -2.13
N LEU A 130 -5.32 -6.57 -2.91
CA LEU A 130 -6.36 -6.68 -3.92
C LEU A 130 -7.36 -7.72 -3.46
N SER A 131 -8.54 -7.27 -3.05
CA SER A 131 -9.61 -8.14 -2.55
C SER A 131 -10.71 -8.30 -3.59
N TYR A 132 -11.16 -9.54 -3.76
CA TYR A 132 -12.24 -9.89 -4.67
C TYR A 132 -13.50 -10.15 -3.83
N LEU A 133 -14.60 -9.49 -4.19
CA LEU A 133 -15.88 -9.66 -3.51
C LEU A 133 -16.82 -10.52 -4.34
N GLU A 134 -17.60 -11.36 -3.65
CA GLU A 134 -18.65 -12.15 -4.28
C GLU A 134 -19.80 -11.21 -4.72
N GLY A 135 -19.88 -10.91 -6.02
CA GLY A 135 -20.86 -9.97 -6.56
C GLY A 135 -22.30 -10.48 -6.41
N ILE A 136 -23.10 -9.89 -5.52
CA ILE A 136 -24.54 -10.15 -5.48
C ILE A 136 -25.22 -9.24 -6.50
N ASN A 137 -25.29 -9.69 -7.74
CA ASN A 137 -26.35 -9.20 -8.62
C ASN A 137 -26.87 -10.33 -9.51
N ARG A 138 -27.91 -11.03 -9.00
CA ARG A 138 -28.63 -12.07 -9.75
C ARG A 138 -29.40 -11.55 -10.96
N ASN A 139 -29.48 -10.22 -11.17
CA ASN A 139 -30.27 -9.61 -12.26
C ASN A 139 -29.49 -8.73 -13.24
N SER A 140 -28.19 -8.56 -13.07
CA SER A 140 -27.34 -7.93 -14.09
C SER A 140 -25.96 -8.57 -13.98
N LYS A 141 -25.51 -9.24 -15.05
CA LYS A 141 -24.18 -9.88 -15.18
C LYS A 141 -23.16 -9.20 -14.27
N GLY A 142 -22.95 -9.76 -13.08
CA GLY A 142 -22.18 -9.15 -12.01
C GLY A 142 -20.75 -8.97 -12.49
N LYS A 143 -20.26 -7.75 -12.44
CA LYS A 143 -18.83 -7.47 -12.62
C LYS A 143 -18.19 -7.77 -11.27
N ASP A 144 -17.19 -8.65 -11.23
CA ASP A 144 -16.39 -8.83 -10.03
C ASP A 144 -15.83 -7.46 -9.62
N GLU A 145 -16.22 -6.99 -8.44
CA GLU A 145 -15.70 -5.75 -7.88
C GLU A 145 -14.43 -6.09 -7.11
N ASN A 146 -13.31 -5.55 -7.60
CA ASN A 146 -12.03 -5.66 -6.94
C ASN A 146 -11.78 -4.36 -6.18
N ILE A 147 -11.42 -4.47 -4.90
CA ILE A 147 -11.06 -3.32 -4.06
C ILE A 147 -9.56 -3.36 -3.79
N ARG A 148 -8.92 -2.19 -3.97
CA ARG A 148 -7.51 -1.96 -3.61
C ARG A 148 -7.42 -1.20 -2.30
N ASP A 149 -6.64 -1.75 -1.39
CA ASP A 149 -6.35 -1.14 -0.09
C ASP A 149 -4.84 -1.17 0.17
N VAL A 150 -4.30 -0.09 0.74
CA VAL A 150 -2.89 0.00 1.11
C VAL A 150 -2.78 0.23 2.61
N TRP A 151 -2.12 -0.70 3.29
CA TRP A 151 -2.02 -0.73 4.76
C TRP A 151 -0.55 -0.71 5.18
N THR A 152 -0.23 0.07 6.21
CA THR A 152 1.11 0.06 6.81
C THR A 152 1.07 -0.65 8.16
N PHE A 153 1.86 -1.71 8.29
CA PHE A 153 2.06 -2.48 9.52
C PHE A 153 3.36 -2.06 10.19
N GLN A 154 3.37 -1.98 11.52
CA GLN A 154 4.54 -1.64 12.31
C GLN A 154 4.84 -2.68 13.38
N LYS A 155 6.12 -2.93 13.64
CA LYS A 155 6.60 -3.72 14.77
C LYS A 155 7.93 -3.17 15.29
N ASP A 156 8.10 -3.18 16.61
CA ASP A 156 9.44 -3.10 17.21
C ASP A 156 10.09 -4.48 17.15
N MET A 157 11.12 -4.64 16.33
CA MET A 157 11.80 -5.90 16.08
C MET A 157 12.57 -6.44 17.29
N LYS A 158 12.78 -5.62 18.33
CA LYS A 158 13.30 -6.08 19.63
C LYS A 158 12.24 -6.77 20.49
N ASN A 159 10.97 -6.57 20.18
CA ASN A 159 9.87 -7.21 20.88
C ASN A 159 9.60 -8.59 20.28
N ASN A 160 9.66 -9.62 21.13
CA ASN A 160 9.39 -11.01 20.73
C ASN A 160 7.90 -11.28 20.44
N SER A 161 7.01 -10.31 20.65
CA SER A 161 5.61 -10.44 20.25
C SER A 161 5.52 -10.73 18.75
N PRO A 162 4.75 -11.74 18.32
CA PRO A 162 4.55 -12.00 16.90
C PRO A 162 3.68 -10.93 16.23
N ASN A 163 3.03 -10.06 17.01
CA ASN A 163 1.99 -9.16 16.50
C ASN A 163 2.60 -7.94 15.79
N TRP A 164 2.05 -7.67 14.61
CA TRP A 164 2.24 -6.42 13.87
C TRP A 164 1.01 -5.52 14.09
N THR A 165 1.26 -4.23 14.31
CA THR A 165 0.19 -3.25 14.54
C THR A 165 -0.11 -2.49 13.25
N LEU A 166 -1.39 -2.40 12.87
CA LEU A 166 -1.85 -1.56 11.77
C LEU A 166 -1.80 -0.07 12.18
N ILE A 167 -0.95 0.70 11.51
CA ILE A 167 -0.72 2.11 11.85
C ILE A 167 -1.29 3.08 10.81
N GLU A 168 -1.55 2.64 9.59
CA GLU A 168 -2.03 3.47 8.49
C GLU A 168 -2.93 2.65 7.56
N VAL A 169 -3.99 3.27 7.06
CA VAL A 169 -4.94 2.70 6.10
C VAL A 169 -5.26 3.76 5.06
N SER A 170 -5.14 3.40 3.79
CA SER A 170 -5.53 4.22 2.64
C SER A 170 -6.20 3.33 1.58
N ALA A 171 -7.22 3.83 0.91
CA ALA A 171 -7.84 3.18 -0.24
C ALA A 171 -7.46 3.93 -1.52
N GLU A 172 -7.28 3.20 -2.62
CA GLU A 172 -7.11 3.76 -3.97
C GLU A 172 -8.40 3.74 -4.78
#